data_AF-A0A662I4P3-F1
#
_entry.id   AF-A0A662I4P3-F1
#
_cell.length_a   1.000
_cell.length_b   1.000
_cell.length_c   1.000
_cell.angle_alpha   90.00
_cell.angle_beta   90.00
_cell.angle_gamma   90.00
#
_symmetry.space_group_name_H-M   'P 1'
#
loop_
_entity.id
_entity.type
_entity.pdbx_description
1 polymer ?
#
loop_
_entity_poly.entity_id
_entity_poly.type
_entity_poly.pdbx_seq_one_letter_code
_entity_poly.pdbx_strand_id
1 'polypeptide(L)'
;MGKNPSEILELINLLESYKKYPSEVSACFYLLKQSLKHANQKDSLAAYTYLRACLENILEIYYIYSKYGAFSQNGFSELIKAKKRGRAFTLKIINQFKGVPGPFKKKIAKTYIEVSTKLHPPFKLNSFDYISFNENFTKVVDIVAFLIIKIYKKSLCSEILQKIREKSLKYGLTLLSSKSLYYSS
;
A
#
# COMPACT_ATOMS: atom_id res chain seq x y z
N MET A 1 -20.54 -1.67 9.47
CA MET A 1 -19.64 -2.41 10.37
C MET A 1 -18.24 -2.43 9.75
N GLY A 2 -17.27 -1.77 10.38
CA GLY A 2 -15.88 -1.78 9.92
C GLY A 2 -15.26 -3.17 10.08
N LYS A 3 -14.53 -3.64 9.07
CA LYS A 3 -13.89 -4.97 9.06
C LYS A 3 -12.69 -5.00 10.01
N ASN A 4 -12.39 -6.15 10.59
CA ASN A 4 -11.33 -6.28 11.59
C ASN A 4 -9.95 -6.19 10.89
N PRO A 5 -9.06 -5.27 11.28
CA PRO A 5 -7.72 -5.15 10.72
C PRO A 5 -6.89 -6.43 10.81
N SER A 6 -7.15 -7.30 11.81
CA SER A 6 -6.46 -8.58 11.96
C SER A 6 -6.75 -9.53 10.79
N GLU A 7 -7.99 -9.58 10.31
CA GLU A 7 -8.40 -10.43 9.17
C GLU A 7 -7.75 -9.95 7.86
N ILE A 8 -7.61 -8.63 7.70
CA ILE A 8 -6.93 -8.02 6.56
C ILE A 8 -5.43 -8.28 6.61
N LEU A 9 -4.85 -8.39 7.82
CA LEU A 9 -3.45 -8.73 7.99
C LEU A 9 -3.11 -10.15 7.49
N GLU A 10 -4.08 -11.07 7.48
CA GLU A 10 -3.87 -12.40 6.89
C GLU A 10 -3.52 -12.33 5.41
N LEU A 11 -4.09 -11.37 4.67
CA LEU A 11 -3.77 -11.18 3.25
C LEU A 11 -2.33 -10.68 3.07
N ILE A 12 -1.86 -9.84 3.99
CA ILE A 12 -0.47 -9.38 4.04
C ILE A 12 0.48 -10.52 4.38
N ASN A 13 0.16 -11.32 5.40
CA ASN A 13 0.97 -12.48 5.78
C ASN A 13 1.03 -13.53 4.66
N LEU A 14 -0.10 -13.76 3.96
CA LEU A 14 -0.13 -14.66 2.81
C LEU A 14 0.81 -14.15 1.70
N LEU A 15 0.75 -12.86 1.36
CA LEU A 15 1.65 -12.26 0.38
C LEU A 15 3.11 -12.38 0.83
N GLU A 16 3.43 -11.97 2.05
CA GLU A 16 4.80 -12.01 2.61
C GLU A 16 5.38 -13.43 2.64
N SER A 17 4.56 -14.43 2.97
CA SER A 17 4.99 -15.84 3.04
C SER A 17 5.32 -16.47 1.68
N TYR A 18 4.83 -15.88 0.58
CA TYR A 18 4.95 -16.51 -0.73
C TYR A 18 6.40 -16.60 -1.21
N LYS A 19 7.19 -15.56 -1.00
CA LYS A 19 8.55 -15.49 -1.50
C LYS A 19 9.40 -14.54 -0.68
N LYS A 20 10.70 -14.67 -0.84
CA LYS A 20 11.65 -13.65 -0.39
C LYS A 20 11.53 -12.41 -1.29
N TYR A 21 10.97 -11.34 -0.75
CA TYR A 21 10.91 -10.04 -1.43
C TYR A 21 12.19 -9.22 -1.17
N PRO A 22 12.53 -8.28 -2.06
CA PRO A 22 13.51 -7.24 -1.77
C PRO A 22 13.19 -6.49 -0.47
N SER A 23 14.20 -5.88 0.14
CA SER A 23 14.07 -5.18 1.42
C SER A 23 13.04 -4.05 1.35
N GLU A 24 12.93 -3.38 0.20
CA GLU A 24 11.99 -2.26 0.00
C GLU A 24 10.53 -2.72 0.08
N VAL A 25 10.21 -3.88 -0.49
CA VAL A 25 8.85 -4.46 -0.41
C VAL A 25 8.62 -5.07 0.97
N SER A 26 9.63 -5.72 1.56
CA SER A 26 9.57 -6.22 2.93
C SER A 26 9.29 -5.11 3.95
N ALA A 27 9.81 -3.90 3.70
CA ALA A 27 9.54 -2.73 4.52
C ALA A 27 8.03 -2.35 4.52
N CYS A 28 7.30 -2.54 3.41
CA CYS A 28 5.85 -2.31 3.41
C CYS A 28 5.12 -3.19 4.43
N PHE A 29 5.48 -4.47 4.52
CA PHE A 29 4.87 -5.40 5.48
C PHE A 29 5.19 -4.99 6.92
N TYR A 30 6.44 -4.63 7.19
CA TYR A 30 6.85 -4.10 8.48
C TYR A 30 6.04 -2.85 8.87
N LEU A 31 5.94 -1.87 7.97
CA LEU A 31 5.24 -0.60 8.23
C LEU A 31 3.74 -0.82 8.50
N LEU A 32 3.08 -1.75 7.80
CA LEU A 32 1.68 -2.12 8.08
C LEU A 32 1.52 -2.73 9.48
N LYS A 33 2.42 -3.65 9.86
CA LYS A 33 2.41 -4.27 11.20
C LYS A 33 2.64 -3.23 12.31
N GLN A 34 3.57 -2.28 12.12
CA GLN A 34 3.78 -1.19 13.07
C GLN A 34 2.57 -0.26 13.16
N SER A 35 1.97 0.09 12.02
CA SER A 35 0.75 0.92 12.00
C SER A 35 -0.37 0.30 12.84
N LEU A 36 -0.62 -1.00 12.67
CA LEU A 36 -1.64 -1.70 13.45
C LEU A 36 -1.26 -1.83 14.93
N LYS A 37 0.02 -2.10 15.24
CA LYS A 37 0.51 -2.14 16.63
C LYS A 37 0.22 -0.83 17.36
N HIS A 38 0.54 0.31 16.75
CA HIS A 38 0.29 1.63 17.33
C HIS A 38 -1.21 1.96 17.41
N ALA A 39 -2.01 1.50 16.45
CA ALA A 39 -3.47 1.60 16.53
C ALA A 39 -4.05 0.85 17.74
N ASN A 40 -3.54 -0.35 18.04
CA ASN A 40 -3.95 -1.11 19.23
C ASN A 40 -3.54 -0.41 20.54
N GLN A 41 -2.47 0.38 20.50
CA GLN A 41 -2.01 1.22 21.61
C GLN A 41 -2.75 2.57 21.68
N LYS A 42 -3.70 2.82 20.78
CA LYS A 42 -4.45 4.09 20.62
C LYS A 42 -3.55 5.29 20.30
N ASP A 43 -2.35 5.05 19.79
CA ASP A 43 -1.44 6.09 19.31
C ASP A 43 -1.77 6.44 17.85
N SER A 44 -2.67 7.42 17.68
CA SER A 44 -3.15 7.87 16.38
C SER A 44 -2.03 8.42 15.50
N LEU A 45 -1.15 9.23 16.09
CA LEU A 45 -0.07 9.89 15.36
C LEU A 45 0.89 8.84 14.79
N ALA A 46 1.37 7.91 15.62
CA ALA A 46 2.26 6.86 15.15
C ALA A 46 1.54 5.93 14.16
N ALA A 47 0.32 5.51 14.44
CA ALA A 47 -0.44 4.62 13.57
C ALA A 47 -0.59 5.17 12.15
N TYR A 48 -0.98 6.45 12.00
CA TYR A 48 -1.10 7.10 10.70
C TYR A 48 0.26 7.45 10.07
N THR A 49 1.29 7.73 10.87
CA THR A 49 2.66 7.95 10.37
C THR A 49 3.18 6.71 9.66
N TYR A 50 3.10 5.55 10.31
CA TYR A 50 3.50 4.27 9.72
C TYR A 50 2.63 3.89 8.51
N LEU A 51 1.32 4.17 8.57
CA LEU A 51 0.41 3.89 7.46
C LEU A 51 0.76 4.72 6.22
N ARG A 52 1.02 6.02 6.41
CA ARG A 52 1.45 6.93 5.35
C ARG A 52 2.80 6.51 4.79
N ALA A 53 3.77 6.21 5.64
CA ALA A 53 5.09 5.76 5.22
C ALA A 53 5.00 4.48 4.36
N CYS A 54 4.13 3.54 4.72
CA CYS A 54 3.89 2.34 3.90
C CYS A 54 3.36 2.71 2.52
N LEU A 55 2.35 3.59 2.47
CA LEU A 55 1.74 4.03 1.23
C LEU A 55 2.74 4.77 0.34
N GLU A 56 3.52 5.71 0.87
CA GLU A 56 4.58 6.40 0.12
C GLU A 56 5.61 5.41 -0.43
N ASN A 57 6.07 4.48 0.41
CA ASN A 57 7.07 3.49 0.01
C ASN A 57 6.61 2.62 -1.16
N ILE A 58 5.39 2.07 -1.11
CA ILE A 58 4.91 1.22 -2.22
C ILE A 58 4.67 2.03 -3.51
N LEU A 59 4.26 3.29 -3.39
CA LEU A 59 4.04 4.16 -4.55
C LEU A 59 5.36 4.52 -5.23
N GLU A 60 6.40 4.76 -4.46
CA GLU A 60 7.76 4.99 -4.97
C GLU A 60 8.35 3.73 -5.62
N ILE A 61 8.21 2.56 -4.98
CA ILE A 61 8.63 1.28 -5.56
C ILE A 61 7.93 1.05 -6.90
N TYR A 62 6.61 1.27 -6.95
CA TYR A 62 5.84 1.07 -8.16
C TYR A 62 6.20 2.08 -9.25
N TYR A 63 6.50 3.33 -8.89
CA TYR A 63 7.00 4.32 -9.84
C TYR A 63 8.28 3.83 -10.52
N ILE A 64 9.28 3.38 -9.75
CA ILE A 64 10.52 2.84 -10.31
C ILE A 64 10.24 1.64 -11.21
N TYR A 65 9.47 0.67 -10.72
CA TYR A 65 9.10 -0.49 -11.52
C TYR A 65 8.42 -0.09 -12.84
N SER A 66 7.45 0.82 -12.80
CA SER A 66 6.69 1.22 -13.99
C SER A 66 7.50 2.09 -14.96
N LYS A 67 8.49 2.85 -14.47
CA LYS A 67 9.37 3.68 -15.29
C LYS A 67 10.43 2.84 -16.01
N TYR A 68 11.08 1.91 -15.30
CA TYR A 68 12.22 1.14 -15.80
C TYR A 68 11.88 -0.30 -16.23
N GLY A 69 10.65 -0.78 -15.98
CA GLY A 69 10.22 -2.14 -16.30
C GLY A 69 10.75 -3.22 -15.35
N ALA A 70 11.59 -2.85 -14.38
CA ALA A 70 12.20 -3.74 -13.39
C ALA A 70 12.59 -2.96 -12.12
N PHE A 71 13.00 -3.69 -11.08
CA PHE A 71 13.69 -3.09 -9.93
C PHE A 71 15.06 -2.58 -10.40
N SER A 72 15.19 -1.26 -10.52
CA SER A 72 16.42 -0.62 -10.94
C SER A 72 17.12 -0.01 -9.73
N GLN A 73 18.32 -0.48 -9.39
CA GLN A 73 19.16 0.14 -8.36
C GLN A 73 19.42 1.63 -8.66
N ASN A 74 19.59 1.98 -9.93
CA ASN A 74 19.71 3.36 -10.37
C ASN A 74 18.45 4.17 -10.04
N GLY A 75 17.26 3.59 -10.25
CA GLY A 75 15.98 4.20 -9.89
C GLY A 75 15.83 4.43 -8.38
N PHE A 76 16.20 3.46 -7.54
CA PHE A 76 16.20 3.66 -6.08
C PHE A 76 17.25 4.67 -5.62
N SER A 77 18.44 4.68 -6.24
CA SER A 77 19.49 5.67 -5.97
C SER A 77 19.01 7.09 -6.31
N GLU A 78 18.29 7.27 -7.42
CA GLU A 78 17.65 8.55 -7.77
C GLU A 78 16.63 8.99 -6.71
N LEU A 79 15.76 8.09 -6.24
CA LEU A 79 14.80 8.39 -5.19
C LEU A 79 15.50 8.75 -3.86
N ILE A 80 16.52 7.99 -3.46
CA ILE A 80 17.29 8.27 -2.24
C ILE A 80 17.98 9.63 -2.35
N LYS A 81 18.59 9.93 -3.50
CA LYS A 81 19.19 11.26 -3.77
C LYS A 81 18.15 12.37 -3.70
N ALA A 82 16.94 12.15 -4.22
CA ALA A 82 15.85 13.12 -4.13
C ALA A 82 15.42 13.35 -2.66
N LYS A 83 15.24 12.28 -1.88
CA LYS A 83 14.92 12.35 -0.44
C LYS A 83 15.99 13.07 0.36
N LYS A 84 17.27 12.76 0.12
CA LYS A 84 18.42 13.44 0.76
C LYS A 84 18.47 14.94 0.45
N ARG A 85 17.96 15.35 -0.72
CA ARG A 85 17.84 16.76 -1.13
C ARG A 85 16.57 17.42 -0.60
N GLY A 86 15.86 16.80 0.33
CA GLY A 86 14.61 17.32 0.89
C GLY A 86 13.43 17.32 -0.09
N ARG A 87 13.54 16.66 -1.25
CA ARG A 87 12.40 16.52 -2.17
C ARG A 87 11.48 15.44 -1.62
N ALA A 88 10.35 15.88 -1.07
CA ALA A 88 9.30 15.00 -0.57
C ALA A 88 8.63 14.23 -1.71
N PHE A 89 7.97 13.12 -1.35
CA PHE A 89 6.99 12.45 -2.21
C PHE A 89 5.99 13.47 -2.75
N THR A 90 5.65 13.38 -4.05
CA THR A 90 4.63 14.25 -4.64
C THR A 90 3.54 13.39 -5.27
N LEU A 91 2.27 13.79 -5.05
CA LEU A 91 1.10 13.14 -5.68
C LEU A 91 1.21 13.03 -7.21
N LYS A 92 2.00 13.90 -7.84
CA LYS A 92 2.28 13.87 -9.29
C LYS A 92 2.88 12.55 -9.75
N ILE A 93 3.59 11.82 -8.87
CA ILE A 93 4.18 10.52 -9.20
C ILE A 93 3.13 9.48 -9.59
N ILE A 94 1.93 9.54 -8.99
CA ILE A 94 0.82 8.60 -9.26
C ILE A 94 0.34 8.75 -10.70
N ASN A 95 0.33 9.97 -11.23
CA ASN A 95 -0.06 10.23 -12.63
C ASN A 95 0.90 9.57 -13.62
N GLN A 96 2.17 9.40 -13.23
CA GLN A 96 3.22 8.83 -14.07
C GLN A 96 3.24 7.29 -14.08
N PHE A 97 2.41 6.63 -13.26
CA PHE A 97 2.33 5.17 -13.22
C PHE A 97 1.90 4.59 -14.57
N LYS A 98 2.74 3.74 -15.17
CA LYS A 98 2.37 2.95 -16.36
C LYS A 98 1.59 1.69 -15.94
N GLY A 99 0.62 1.25 -16.73
CA GLY A 99 -0.13 0.01 -16.48
C GLY A 99 -1.18 0.05 -15.35
N VAL A 100 -1.48 1.24 -14.82
CA VAL A 100 -2.55 1.48 -13.85
C VAL A 100 -3.66 2.33 -14.50
N PRO A 101 -4.91 1.85 -14.58
CA PRO A 101 -6.03 2.62 -15.11
C PRO A 101 -6.27 3.94 -14.38
N GLY A 102 -6.74 4.97 -15.10
CA GLY A 102 -7.04 6.29 -14.55
C GLY A 102 -7.94 6.28 -13.29
N PRO A 103 -9.05 5.51 -13.25
CA PRO A 103 -9.88 5.39 -12.06
C PRO A 103 -9.12 4.87 -10.83
N PHE A 104 -8.18 3.95 -11.02
CA PHE A 104 -7.36 3.41 -9.94
C PHE A 104 -6.33 4.44 -9.46
N LYS A 105 -5.71 5.19 -10.37
CA LYS A 105 -4.84 6.33 -10.02
C LYS A 105 -5.59 7.35 -9.15
N LYS A 106 -6.82 7.70 -9.52
CA LYS A 106 -7.69 8.59 -8.74
C LYS A 106 -7.98 8.04 -7.35
N LYS A 107 -8.30 6.74 -7.23
CA LYS A 107 -8.53 6.09 -5.93
C LYS A 107 -7.28 6.12 -5.06
N ILE A 108 -6.10 5.82 -5.62
CA ILE A 108 -4.82 5.86 -4.92
C ILE A 108 -4.53 7.27 -4.41
N ALA A 109 -4.67 8.29 -5.26
CA ALA A 109 -4.44 9.68 -4.87
C ALA A 109 -5.39 10.14 -3.77
N LYS A 110 -6.68 9.78 -3.86
CA LYS A 110 -7.68 10.07 -2.83
C LYS A 110 -7.31 9.43 -1.49
N THR A 111 -6.95 8.14 -1.48
CA THR A 111 -6.50 7.45 -0.25
C THR A 111 -5.26 8.11 0.35
N TYR A 112 -4.29 8.52 -0.48
CA TYR A 112 -3.11 9.23 0.01
C TYR A 112 -3.47 10.54 0.71
N ILE A 113 -4.36 11.34 0.11
CA ILE A 113 -4.82 12.60 0.70
C ILE A 113 -5.54 12.32 2.02
N GLU A 114 -6.47 11.36 2.03
CA GLU A 114 -7.20 10.96 3.23
C GLU A 114 -6.26 10.57 4.38
N VAL A 115 -5.28 9.70 4.12
CA VAL A 115 -4.28 9.30 5.14
C VAL A 115 -3.40 10.48 5.55
N SER A 116 -2.98 11.32 4.61
CA SER A 116 -2.13 12.48 4.90
C SER A 116 -2.84 13.49 5.79
N THR A 117 -4.13 13.78 5.53
CA THR A 117 -4.94 14.71 6.33
C THR A 117 -5.06 14.33 7.79
N LYS A 118 -4.94 13.03 8.13
CA LYS A 118 -4.90 12.56 9.52
C LYS A 118 -3.65 12.99 10.27
N LEU A 119 -2.63 13.46 9.54
CA LEU A 119 -1.38 13.97 10.09
C LEU A 119 -1.28 15.50 10.07
N HIS A 120 -2.33 16.24 9.70
CA HIS A 120 -2.32 17.70 9.71
C HIS A 120 -2.77 18.27 11.07
N PRO A 121 -2.07 19.29 11.62
CA PRO A 121 -2.52 20.00 12.82
C PRO A 121 -3.83 20.79 12.60
N PRO A 122 -4.65 20.99 13.66
CA PRO A 122 -4.49 20.40 14.99
C PRO A 122 -4.93 18.93 14.94
N PHE A 123 -4.00 18.02 15.26
CA PHE A 123 -4.37 16.64 15.51
C PHE A 123 -5.40 16.70 16.63
N LYS A 124 -6.64 16.30 16.35
CA LYS A 124 -7.60 16.14 17.44
C LYS A 124 -7.05 15.01 18.30
N LEU A 125 -6.37 15.38 19.40
CA LEU A 125 -5.84 14.47 20.42
C LEU A 125 -6.97 13.66 21.10
N ASN A 126 -8.22 14.02 20.83
CA ASN A 126 -9.40 13.39 21.39
C ASN A 126 -9.70 12.09 20.66
N SER A 127 -9.44 10.99 21.37
CA SER A 127 -9.85 9.60 21.10
C SER A 127 -9.41 9.01 19.75
N PHE A 128 -8.78 7.85 19.82
CA PHE A 128 -8.46 7.07 18.62
C PHE A 128 -9.75 6.59 17.94
N ASP A 129 -10.01 7.10 16.73
CA ASP A 129 -11.14 6.65 15.90
C ASP A 129 -10.77 5.36 15.15
N TYR A 130 -11.11 4.22 15.76
CA TYR A 130 -10.90 2.90 15.15
C TYR A 130 -11.65 2.71 13.85
N ILE A 131 -12.84 3.31 13.68
CA ILE A 131 -13.64 3.13 12.46
C ILE A 131 -12.91 3.80 11.30
N SER A 132 -12.55 5.07 11.45
CA SER A 132 -11.78 5.81 10.46
C SER A 132 -10.39 5.18 10.22
N PHE A 133 -9.73 4.67 11.26
CA PHE A 133 -8.45 3.99 11.07
C PHE A 133 -8.62 2.71 10.26
N ASN A 134 -9.58 1.85 10.60
CA ASN A 134 -9.80 0.57 9.92
C ASN A 134 -10.13 0.77 8.44
N GLU A 135 -10.93 1.79 8.10
CA GLU A 135 -11.23 2.13 6.71
C GLU A 135 -9.98 2.55 5.94
N ASN A 136 -9.17 3.44 6.51
CA ASN A 136 -7.93 3.90 5.88
C ASN A 136 -6.91 2.75 5.77
N PHE A 137 -6.78 1.94 6.81
CA PHE A 137 -5.91 0.76 6.82
C PHE A 137 -6.30 -0.23 5.72
N THR A 138 -7.60 -0.53 5.59
CA THR A 138 -8.14 -1.40 4.54
C THR A 138 -7.81 -0.86 3.14
N LYS A 139 -8.03 0.43 2.90
CA LYS A 139 -7.73 1.07 1.61
C LYS A 139 -6.24 1.02 1.29
N VAL A 140 -5.37 1.22 2.28
CA VAL A 140 -3.91 1.15 2.08
C VAL A 140 -3.47 -0.28 1.80
N VAL A 141 -3.99 -1.29 2.52
CA VAL A 141 -3.72 -2.69 2.22
C VAL A 141 -4.18 -3.06 0.80
N ASP A 142 -5.38 -2.62 0.38
CA ASP A 142 -5.89 -2.81 -0.99
C ASP A 142 -4.89 -2.30 -2.04
N ILE A 143 -4.36 -1.09 -1.83
CA ILE A 143 -3.36 -0.47 -2.73
C ILE A 143 -2.03 -1.21 -2.68
N VAL A 144 -1.49 -1.49 -1.48
CA VAL A 144 -0.19 -2.11 -1.30
C VAL A 144 -0.15 -3.47 -1.99
N ALA A 145 -1.12 -4.33 -1.68
CA ALA A 145 -1.20 -5.65 -2.26
C ALA A 145 -1.51 -5.61 -3.77
N PHE A 146 -2.36 -4.69 -4.25
CA PHE A 146 -2.57 -4.47 -5.69
C PHE A 146 -1.25 -4.16 -6.43
N LEU A 147 -0.44 -3.24 -5.90
CA LEU A 147 0.82 -2.85 -6.53
C LEU A 147 1.88 -3.95 -6.45
N ILE A 148 1.99 -4.67 -5.32
CA ILE A 148 2.86 -5.85 -5.20
C ILE A 148 2.50 -6.90 -6.25
N ILE A 149 1.21 -7.23 -6.40
CA ILE A 149 0.78 -8.20 -7.42
C ILE A 149 1.09 -7.68 -8.82
N LYS A 150 0.86 -6.40 -9.12
CA LYS A 150 1.22 -5.82 -10.42
C LYS A 150 2.71 -5.97 -10.75
N ILE A 151 3.58 -5.76 -9.76
CA ILE A 151 5.03 -5.91 -9.91
C ILE A 151 5.43 -7.37 -10.15
N TYR A 152 4.83 -8.29 -9.39
CA TYR A 152 5.25 -9.70 -9.35
C TYR A 152 4.32 -10.65 -10.08
N LYS A 153 3.31 -10.17 -10.84
CA LYS A 153 2.26 -10.97 -11.47
C LYS A 153 2.80 -12.18 -12.21
N LYS A 154 3.85 -11.98 -13.01
CA LYS A 154 4.47 -13.04 -13.83
C LYS A 154 5.20 -14.11 -13.00
N SER A 155 5.60 -13.77 -11.79
CA SER A 155 6.31 -14.67 -10.87
C SER A 155 5.41 -15.29 -9.81
N LEU A 156 4.15 -14.85 -9.69
CA LEU A 156 3.17 -15.37 -8.74
C LEU A 156 2.45 -16.58 -9.35
N CYS A 157 2.43 -17.71 -8.65
CA CYS A 157 1.68 -18.89 -9.12
C CYS A 157 0.17 -18.63 -9.07
N SER A 158 -0.57 -19.31 -9.96
CA SER A 158 -2.01 -19.16 -10.13
C SER A 158 -2.80 -19.46 -8.85
N GLU A 159 -2.39 -20.47 -8.08
CA GLU A 159 -3.04 -20.84 -6.82
C GLU A 159 -3.01 -19.72 -5.80
N ILE A 160 -1.88 -19.01 -5.67
CA ILE A 160 -1.74 -17.93 -4.71
C ILE A 160 -2.48 -16.69 -5.17
N LEU A 161 -2.45 -16.40 -6.46
CA LEU A 161 -3.28 -15.35 -7.04
C LEU A 161 -4.77 -15.60 -6.78
N GLN A 162 -5.22 -16.84 -6.91
CA GLN A 162 -6.60 -17.23 -6.65
C GLN A 162 -6.95 -17.11 -5.16
N LYS A 163 -6.11 -17.61 -4.24
CA LYS A 163 -6.29 -17.44 -2.79
C LYS A 163 -6.36 -15.96 -2.38
N ILE A 164 -5.51 -15.12 -2.94
CA ILE A 164 -5.52 -13.68 -2.69
C ILE A 164 -6.82 -13.05 -3.22
N ARG A 165 -7.29 -13.48 -4.40
CA ARG A 165 -8.55 -13.01 -4.97
C ARG A 165 -9.76 -13.37 -4.11
N GLU A 166 -9.82 -14.59 -3.60
CA GLU A 166 -10.91 -15.04 -2.72
C GLU A 166 -10.94 -14.23 -1.43
N LYS A 167 -9.77 -14.05 -0.79
CA LYS A 167 -9.65 -13.17 0.38
C LYS A 167 -9.99 -11.73 0.04
N SER A 168 -9.58 -11.21 -1.13
CA SER A 168 -9.86 -9.83 -1.53
C SER A 168 -11.35 -9.58 -1.74
N LEU A 169 -12.08 -10.54 -2.32
CA LEU A 169 -13.54 -10.50 -2.45
C LEU A 169 -14.23 -10.54 -1.08
N LYS A 170 -13.84 -11.48 -0.21
CA LYS A 170 -14.34 -11.55 1.18
C LYS A 170 -14.14 -10.22 1.92
N TYR A 171 -12.97 -9.63 1.77
CA TYR A 171 -12.60 -8.37 2.43
C TYR A 171 -13.07 -7.12 1.68
N GLY A 172 -13.69 -7.23 0.50
CA GLY A 172 -14.21 -6.10 -0.26
C GLY A 172 -13.12 -5.15 -0.77
N LEU A 173 -11.93 -5.68 -1.03
CA LEU A 173 -10.77 -4.93 -1.50
C LEU A 173 -10.92 -4.66 -2.99
N THR A 174 -11.37 -3.45 -3.35
CA THR A 174 -11.83 -3.13 -4.69
C THR A 174 -10.73 -3.27 -5.75
N LEU A 175 -9.51 -2.77 -5.47
CA LEU A 175 -8.41 -2.83 -6.44
C LEU A 175 -7.94 -4.27 -6.64
N LEU A 176 -7.75 -4.98 -5.53
CA LEU A 176 -7.37 -6.38 -5.52
C LEU A 176 -8.42 -7.30 -6.13
N SER A 177 -9.71 -6.99 -6.04
CA SER A 177 -10.75 -7.81 -6.65
C SER A 177 -10.87 -7.66 -8.18
N SER A 178 -10.13 -6.72 -8.78
CA SER A 178 -10.25 -6.42 -10.21
C SER A 178 -9.88 -7.62 -11.09
N LYS A 179 -10.80 -7.99 -12.00
CA LYS A 179 -10.56 -9.05 -13.00
C LYS A 179 -9.29 -8.79 -13.83
N SER A 180 -8.98 -7.53 -14.14
CA SER A 180 -7.78 -7.16 -14.91
C SER A 180 -6.46 -7.53 -14.23
N LEU A 181 -6.49 -7.81 -12.92
CA LEU A 181 -5.32 -8.22 -12.15
C LEU A 181 -4.97 -9.70 -12.42
N TYR A 182 -5.99 -10.55 -12.56
CA TYR A 182 -5.84 -12.01 -12.57
C TYR A 182 -5.95 -12.63 -13.95
N TYR A 183 -6.69 -11.99 -14.85
CA TYR A 183 -6.79 -12.43 -16.23
C TYR A 183 -5.77 -11.64 -17.05
N SER A 184 -5.05 -12.32 -17.93
CA SER A 184 -4.25 -11.68 -18.97
C SER A 184 -5.19 -11.46 -20.15
N SER A 185 -5.27 -10.22 -20.64
CA SER A 185 -5.68 -9.97 -22.03
C SER A 185 -4.56 -10.44 -22.94
#